data_AF-A0A173TI38-F1
#
_entry.id   AF-A0A173TI38-F1
#
_cell.length_a   1.000
_cell.length_b   1.000
_cell.length_c   1.000
_cell.angle_alpha   90.00
_cell.angle_beta   90.00
_cell.angle_gamma   90.00
#
_symmetry.space_group_name_H-M   'P 1'
#
loop_
_entity.id
_entity.type
_entity.pdbx_description
1 polymer ?
#
loop_
_entity_poly.entity_id
_entity_poly.type
_entity_poly.pdbx_seq_one_letter_code
_entity_poly.pdbx_strand_id
1 'polypeptide(L)'
;MTDTHEVELKALGHKYGETNWDWAEDHKSATATRVCKNDTSHVDKATEVKVEEKSEGATCTKAGKITYTATAKYADGTTAENSVTVDSKALGHDYKVSEDGWTWTYDKKNDTYEATAKFVCSRCKEIHEVEADVVKNIDDKGQTVYTATATYEDATASSTKTIIPSIYYQVHRQDYGWEVDEKDEADLTKWKSDGAESGTVGESKRLEGIKIQLPKGVSGSVEYRTHIQNTGWETKWKKDGELSGTSGKSLRLEAIQVKLTGKVADNYDVYYCVHAQNVGWLNWAKNGEEAGTAGYGYRLEAIKIMLVPKKGGSAPAKVGDSDKAMEARLVGYQTHVQDIGTQAYVYDGDVAGTSGQAKRMESIRINLPSTMASEGKIEYRSHVQNIGWEKDWKQTNQLSGTTGKSLRLEAVQMKLSGDIAKEYDVYYRVHAQNFGWLGWAKNGEEAGTAGYSYRLEAIQVVMVPKGTENPQLPGVASATKEAFIQK
;
A
#
# COMPACT_ATOMS: atom_id res chain seq x y z
N MET A 1 29.73 93.75 -95.35
CA MET A 1 28.80 93.59 -94.22
C MET A 1 28.28 92.16 -94.31
N THR A 2 28.56 91.35 -93.30
CA THR A 2 27.99 89.99 -93.19
C THR A 2 26.82 90.12 -92.22
N ASP A 3 25.61 89.95 -92.73
CA ASP A 3 24.39 89.98 -91.94
C ASP A 3 24.18 88.60 -91.29
N THR A 4 23.99 88.55 -89.98
CA THR A 4 23.81 87.31 -89.23
C THR A 4 22.34 87.20 -88.88
N HIS A 5 21.65 86.24 -89.47
CA HIS A 5 20.26 85.92 -89.13
C HIS A 5 20.24 84.92 -87.96
N GLU A 6 19.88 85.39 -86.77
CA GLU A 6 19.62 84.52 -85.63
C GLU A 6 18.21 83.93 -85.73
N VAL A 7 18.12 82.60 -85.68
CA VAL A 7 16.84 81.88 -85.62
C VAL A 7 16.64 81.45 -84.16
N GLU A 8 15.57 81.95 -83.55
CA GLU A 8 15.19 81.55 -82.20
C GLU A 8 14.56 80.14 -82.24
N LEU A 9 15.34 79.14 -81.81
CA LEU A 9 14.84 77.78 -81.67
C LEU A 9 14.05 77.67 -80.35
N LYS A 10 12.79 77.22 -80.44
CA LYS A 10 12.01 76.92 -79.23
C LYS A 10 12.74 75.85 -78.40
N ALA A 11 12.80 76.07 -77.08
CA ALA A 11 13.34 75.09 -76.15
C ALA A 11 12.62 73.74 -76.34
N LEU A 12 13.41 72.66 -76.47
CA LEU A 12 12.91 71.30 -76.76
C LEU A 12 12.08 70.68 -75.63
N GLY A 13 11.91 71.40 -74.52
CA GLY A 13 11.31 70.88 -73.29
C GLY A 13 12.19 69.83 -72.61
N HIS A 14 11.97 69.62 -71.32
CA HIS A 14 12.65 68.55 -70.60
C HIS A 14 11.93 67.22 -70.83
N LYS A 15 12.68 66.19 -71.19
CA LYS A 15 12.21 64.81 -71.23
C LYS A 15 12.90 64.03 -70.12
N TYR A 16 12.40 64.15 -68.89
CA TYR A 16 13.05 63.53 -67.76
C TYR A 16 12.99 61.99 -67.83
N GLY A 17 14.10 61.36 -67.43
CA GLY A 17 14.18 59.92 -67.23
C GLY A 17 13.60 59.47 -65.90
N GLU A 18 13.90 58.22 -65.54
CA GLU A 18 13.52 57.66 -64.25
C GLU A 18 14.21 58.43 -63.11
N THR A 19 13.54 58.48 -61.96
CA THR A 19 14.09 59.11 -60.76
C THR A 19 15.13 58.18 -60.14
N ASN A 20 16.32 58.72 -59.92
CA ASN A 20 17.38 58.11 -59.11
C ASN A 20 17.21 58.50 -57.64
N TRP A 21 17.21 57.50 -56.76
CA TRP A 21 16.99 57.65 -55.32
C TRP A 21 18.28 57.35 -54.56
N ASP A 22 18.62 58.21 -53.62
CA ASP A 22 19.73 58.02 -52.68
C ASP A 22 19.17 58.00 -51.26
N TRP A 23 19.11 56.82 -50.65
CA TRP A 23 18.51 56.59 -49.34
C TRP A 23 19.56 56.64 -48.24
N ALA A 24 19.21 57.23 -47.09
CA ALA A 24 20.02 57.10 -45.88
C ALA A 24 20.04 55.64 -45.39
N GLU A 25 21.10 55.27 -44.66
CA GLU A 25 21.30 53.90 -44.14
C GLU A 25 20.17 53.44 -43.20
N ASP A 26 19.53 54.37 -42.50
CA ASP A 26 18.37 54.09 -41.63
C ASP A 26 17.03 54.06 -42.39
N HIS A 27 17.05 54.35 -43.69
CA HIS A 27 15.90 54.47 -44.60
C HIS A 27 14.84 55.51 -44.19
N LYS A 28 15.14 56.38 -43.22
CA LYS A 28 14.20 57.41 -42.74
C LYS A 28 14.27 58.72 -43.53
N SER A 29 15.22 58.84 -44.44
CA SER A 29 15.33 59.95 -45.37
C SER A 29 15.88 59.49 -46.73
N ALA A 30 15.54 60.23 -47.79
CA ALA A 30 16.04 59.98 -49.14
C ALA A 30 16.15 61.28 -49.93
N THR A 31 17.02 61.30 -50.94
CA THR A 31 17.05 62.34 -51.97
C THR A 31 16.67 61.76 -53.33
N ALA A 32 16.04 62.58 -54.18
CA ALA A 32 15.53 62.17 -55.48
C ALA A 32 16.03 63.12 -56.58
N THR A 33 16.61 62.54 -57.63
CA THR A 33 17.11 63.29 -58.79
C THR A 33 16.70 62.62 -60.08
N ARG A 34 16.52 63.38 -61.16
CA ARG A 34 16.23 62.82 -62.50
C ARG A 34 16.98 63.59 -63.56
N VAL A 35 17.45 62.89 -64.59
CA VAL A 35 18.26 63.47 -65.66
C VAL A 35 17.41 63.69 -66.91
N CYS A 36 17.58 64.80 -67.60
CA CYS A 36 16.89 65.06 -68.86
C CYS A 36 17.49 64.21 -69.98
N LYS A 37 16.66 63.45 -70.72
CA LYS A 37 17.09 62.66 -71.87
C LYS A 37 17.50 63.52 -73.08
N ASN A 38 17.01 64.76 -73.14
CA ASN A 38 17.37 65.72 -74.18
C ASN A 38 18.66 66.49 -73.85
N ASP A 39 19.08 66.49 -72.58
CA ASP A 39 20.32 67.10 -72.08
C ASP A 39 20.80 66.32 -70.85
N THR A 40 21.76 65.42 -71.06
CA THR A 40 22.27 64.53 -70.02
C THR A 40 23.09 65.25 -68.94
N SER A 41 23.44 66.52 -69.15
CA SER A 41 24.10 67.35 -68.13
C SER A 41 23.09 67.99 -67.16
N HIS A 42 21.81 68.07 -67.55
CA HIS A 42 20.76 68.67 -66.75
C HIS A 42 20.17 67.65 -65.75
N VAL A 43 20.48 67.84 -64.47
CA VAL A 43 19.98 67.05 -63.33
C VAL A 43 18.97 67.87 -62.54
N ASP A 44 17.72 67.44 -62.56
CA ASP A 44 16.64 68.03 -61.78
C ASP A 44 16.55 67.35 -60.41
N LYS A 45 16.52 68.15 -59.34
CA LYS A 45 16.44 67.67 -57.95
C LYS A 45 15.04 67.93 -57.41
N ALA A 46 14.47 66.95 -56.72
CA ALA A 46 13.19 67.13 -56.05
C ALA A 46 13.25 68.30 -55.06
N THR A 47 12.20 69.13 -55.05
CA THR A 47 12.08 70.28 -54.14
C THR A 47 11.62 69.85 -52.75
N GLU A 48 10.99 68.68 -52.65
CA GLU A 48 10.55 68.07 -51.41
C GLU A 48 10.59 66.55 -51.55
N VAL A 49 11.09 65.86 -50.52
CA VAL A 49 10.99 64.40 -50.40
C VAL A 49 10.42 64.11 -49.01
N LYS A 50 9.28 63.41 -48.96
CA LYS A 50 8.66 62.94 -47.71
C LYS A 50 8.81 61.43 -47.63
N VAL A 51 9.22 60.93 -46.46
CA VAL A 51 9.30 59.50 -46.19
C VAL A 51 8.23 59.13 -45.17
N GLU A 52 7.41 58.14 -45.50
CA GLU A 52 6.41 57.56 -44.59
C GLU A 52 6.81 56.13 -44.23
N GLU A 53 6.63 55.76 -42.95
CA GLU A 53 6.92 54.42 -42.43
C GLU A 53 5.61 53.65 -42.19
N LYS A 54 5.55 52.41 -42.68
CA LYS A 54 4.45 51.48 -42.41
C LYS A 54 5.00 50.16 -41.85
N SER A 55 4.60 49.84 -40.61
CA SER A 55 4.98 48.59 -39.94
C SER A 55 3.89 47.53 -40.01
N GLU A 56 4.26 46.32 -40.43
CA GLU A 56 3.49 45.08 -40.26
C GLU A 56 4.12 44.28 -39.12
N GLY A 57 3.39 44.11 -38.02
CA GLY A 57 3.91 43.46 -36.81
C GLY A 57 4.33 42.00 -37.03
N ALA A 58 5.43 41.59 -36.38
CA ALA A 58 5.89 40.21 -36.39
C ALA A 58 4.96 39.30 -35.57
N THR A 59 4.88 38.02 -35.95
CA THR A 59 4.23 36.95 -35.16
C THR A 59 5.28 35.97 -34.63
N CYS A 60 4.85 34.91 -33.94
CA CYS A 60 5.77 33.86 -33.47
C CYS A 60 6.54 33.20 -34.62
N THR A 61 5.89 33.00 -35.77
CA THR A 61 6.43 32.25 -36.91
C THR A 61 6.72 33.11 -38.15
N LYS A 62 6.20 34.35 -38.20
CA LYS A 62 6.39 35.25 -39.35
C LYS A 62 7.15 36.50 -38.94
N ALA A 63 8.21 36.79 -39.70
CA ALA A 63 8.89 38.08 -39.70
C ALA A 63 7.89 39.20 -39.94
N GLY A 64 7.99 40.29 -39.17
CA GLY A 64 7.28 41.53 -39.46
C GLY A 64 8.00 42.30 -40.56
N LYS A 65 7.36 43.31 -41.15
CA LYS A 65 7.96 44.13 -42.21
C LYS A 65 7.85 45.59 -41.87
N ILE A 66 8.86 46.37 -42.23
CA ILE A 66 8.79 47.82 -42.19
C ILE A 66 9.02 48.31 -43.63
N THR A 67 8.02 48.96 -44.21
CA THR A 67 8.12 49.57 -45.54
C THR A 67 8.25 51.08 -45.38
N TYR A 68 9.34 51.62 -45.91
CA TYR A 68 9.58 53.06 -46.05
C TYR A 68 9.21 53.48 -47.46
N THR A 69 8.30 54.43 -47.61
CA THR A 69 7.89 54.96 -48.92
C THR A 69 8.29 56.42 -49.01
N ALA A 70 9.17 56.75 -49.96
CA ALA A 70 9.57 58.12 -50.24
C ALA A 70 8.78 58.67 -51.43
N THR A 71 8.15 59.82 -51.24
CA THR A 71 7.43 60.57 -52.28
C THR A 71 8.16 61.88 -52.55
N ALA A 72 8.70 62.01 -53.76
CA ALA A 72 9.42 63.17 -54.25
C ALA A 72 8.50 64.06 -55.08
N LYS A 73 8.57 65.37 -54.86
CA LYS A 73 7.88 66.39 -55.66
C LYS A 73 8.89 67.26 -56.38
N TYR A 74 8.68 67.48 -57.67
CA TYR A 74 9.55 68.31 -58.51
C TYR A 74 8.94 69.69 -58.76
N ALA A 75 9.76 70.64 -59.19
CA ALA A 75 9.34 72.02 -59.43
C ALA A 75 8.27 72.16 -60.53
N ASP A 76 8.23 71.23 -61.48
CA ASP A 76 7.20 71.16 -62.54
C ASP A 76 5.85 70.58 -62.06
N GLY A 77 5.73 70.26 -60.77
CA GLY A 77 4.53 69.71 -60.16
C GLY A 77 4.38 68.19 -60.28
N THR A 78 5.28 67.50 -60.99
CA THR A 78 5.27 66.04 -61.08
C THR A 78 5.80 65.39 -59.80
N THR A 79 5.38 64.15 -59.56
CA THR A 79 5.78 63.37 -58.40
C THR A 79 6.36 62.03 -58.81
N ALA A 80 7.25 61.49 -57.97
CA ALA A 80 7.78 60.14 -58.10
C ALA A 80 7.79 59.46 -56.73
N GLU A 81 7.63 58.15 -56.72
CA GLU A 81 7.65 57.36 -55.48
C GLU A 81 8.62 56.18 -55.58
N ASN A 82 9.24 55.85 -54.47
CA ASN A 82 10.04 54.64 -54.31
C ASN A 82 9.87 54.09 -52.90
N SER A 83 9.96 52.78 -52.75
CA SER A 83 9.87 52.14 -51.43
C SER A 83 11.01 51.17 -51.19
N VAL A 84 11.43 51.10 -49.93
CA VAL A 84 12.39 50.13 -49.40
C VAL A 84 11.70 49.37 -48.29
N THR A 85 11.75 48.03 -48.33
CA THR A 85 11.18 47.17 -47.29
C THR A 85 12.28 46.44 -46.56
N VAL A 86 12.24 46.48 -45.23
CA VAL A 86 13.17 45.77 -44.34
C VAL A 86 12.39 44.74 -43.54
N ASP A 87 12.87 43.50 -43.55
CA ASP A 87 12.31 42.42 -42.74
C ASP A 87 12.81 42.53 -41.29
N SER A 88 11.90 42.39 -40.33
CA SER A 88 12.19 42.23 -38.90
C SER A 88 12.12 40.76 -38.51
N LYS A 89 12.83 40.35 -37.45
CA LYS A 89 12.81 38.94 -37.02
C LYS A 89 11.43 38.54 -36.46
N ALA A 90 11.05 37.28 -36.66
CA ALA A 90 9.91 36.69 -35.95
C ALA A 90 10.14 36.75 -34.43
N LEU A 91 9.07 36.85 -33.66
CA LEU A 91 9.16 36.97 -32.20
C LEU A 91 9.63 35.68 -31.51
N GLY A 92 9.55 34.54 -32.20
CA GLY A 92 9.72 33.22 -31.61
C GLY A 92 8.59 32.87 -30.66
N HIS A 93 8.61 31.66 -30.11
CA HIS A 93 7.67 31.24 -29.09
C HIS A 93 8.18 31.64 -27.68
N ASP A 94 7.25 31.72 -26.73
CA ASP A 94 7.53 31.95 -25.30
C ASP A 94 6.66 30.97 -24.52
N TYR A 95 7.07 29.71 -24.56
CA TYR A 95 6.33 28.62 -23.94
C TYR A 95 6.49 28.61 -22.43
N LYS A 96 5.37 28.46 -21.73
CA LYS A 96 5.33 28.28 -20.28
C LYS A 96 4.29 27.23 -19.93
N VAL A 97 4.50 26.51 -18.83
CA VAL A 97 3.47 25.58 -18.35
C VAL A 97 2.33 26.38 -17.72
N SER A 98 1.10 25.99 -18.04
CA SER A 98 -0.12 26.60 -17.50
C SER A 98 -0.31 26.28 -16.00
N GLU A 99 -1.12 27.07 -15.29
CA GLU A 99 -1.38 26.84 -13.85
C GLU A 99 -2.01 25.46 -13.57
N ASP A 100 -2.86 24.99 -14.48
CA ASP A 100 -3.45 23.66 -14.54
C ASP A 100 -2.69 22.72 -15.49
N GLY A 101 -1.46 23.08 -15.84
CA GLY A 101 -0.72 22.51 -16.95
C GLY A 101 -0.09 21.15 -16.68
N TRP A 102 -0.45 20.46 -15.60
CA TRP A 102 0.07 19.14 -15.28
C TRP A 102 -1.06 18.13 -15.09
N THR A 103 -1.08 17.12 -15.95
CA THR A 103 -1.97 15.96 -15.80
C THR A 103 -1.18 14.80 -15.24
N TRP A 104 -1.64 14.22 -14.12
CA TRP A 104 -1.01 13.07 -13.48
C TRP A 104 -1.91 11.84 -13.58
N THR A 105 -1.41 10.76 -14.15
CA THR A 105 -2.15 9.50 -14.33
C THR A 105 -1.41 8.37 -13.64
N TYR A 106 -2.14 7.51 -12.92
CA TYR A 106 -1.54 6.32 -12.30
C TYR A 106 -1.49 5.18 -13.31
N ASP A 107 -0.30 4.72 -13.63
CA ASP A 107 -0.07 3.52 -14.42
C ASP A 107 -0.07 2.29 -13.50
N LYS A 108 -1.18 1.53 -13.57
CA LYS A 108 -1.37 0.28 -12.82
C LYS A 108 -0.39 -0.81 -13.23
N LYS A 109 0.11 -0.82 -14.47
CA LYS A 109 1.00 -1.86 -14.97
C LYS A 109 2.39 -1.74 -14.36
N ASN A 110 2.89 -0.52 -14.26
CA ASN A 110 4.22 -0.23 -13.72
C ASN A 110 4.19 0.24 -12.25
N ASP A 111 3.00 0.30 -11.62
CA ASP A 111 2.80 0.75 -10.24
C ASP A 111 3.46 2.12 -9.95
N THR A 112 3.24 3.05 -10.86
CA THR A 112 3.85 4.39 -10.84
C THR A 112 2.89 5.45 -11.36
N TYR A 113 3.26 6.73 -11.20
CA TYR A 113 2.56 7.83 -11.84
C TYR A 113 3.33 8.30 -13.07
N GLU A 114 2.58 8.62 -14.12
CA GLU A 114 3.03 9.34 -15.30
C GLU A 114 2.49 10.78 -15.23
N ALA A 115 3.17 11.69 -15.90
CA ALA A 115 2.78 13.09 -15.94
C ALA A 115 2.94 13.68 -17.34
N THR A 116 2.00 14.54 -17.73
CA THR A 116 2.05 15.30 -18.98
C THR A 116 1.99 16.78 -18.66
N ALA A 117 2.92 17.55 -19.22
CA ALA A 117 2.99 19.00 -19.09
C ALA A 117 2.40 19.69 -20.33
N LYS A 118 1.55 20.69 -20.11
CA LYS A 118 0.90 21.51 -21.13
C LYS A 118 1.60 22.85 -21.24
N PHE A 119 2.48 22.96 -22.23
CA PHE A 119 3.20 24.18 -22.60
C PHE A 119 2.33 25.07 -23.48
N VAL A 120 2.11 26.31 -23.06
CA VAL A 120 1.31 27.30 -23.79
C VAL A 120 2.21 28.48 -24.13
N CYS A 121 2.28 28.83 -25.42
CA CYS A 121 2.98 30.02 -25.84
C CYS A 121 2.21 31.27 -25.40
N SER A 122 2.86 32.14 -24.63
CA SER A 122 2.24 33.36 -24.09
C SER A 122 1.74 34.30 -25.20
N ARG A 123 2.40 34.27 -26.37
CA ARG A 123 2.18 35.15 -27.53
C ARG A 123 1.06 34.67 -28.45
N CYS A 124 1.13 33.43 -28.97
CA CYS A 124 0.16 32.91 -29.95
C CYS A 124 -0.88 31.96 -29.36
N LYS A 125 -0.77 31.60 -28.07
CA LYS A 125 -1.64 30.62 -27.40
C LYS A 125 -1.58 29.20 -27.96
N GLU A 126 -0.57 28.91 -28.79
CA GLU A 126 -0.28 27.54 -29.21
C GLU A 126 0.06 26.66 -28.03
N ILE A 127 -0.38 25.40 -28.10
CA ILE A 127 -0.32 24.44 -27.00
C ILE A 127 0.43 23.20 -27.47
N HIS A 128 1.38 22.75 -26.66
CA HIS A 128 2.05 21.47 -26.80
C HIS A 128 1.95 20.68 -25.50
N GLU A 129 1.63 19.40 -25.62
CA GLU A 129 1.61 18.47 -24.50
C GLU A 129 2.84 17.57 -24.58
N VAL A 130 3.58 17.50 -23.49
CA VAL A 130 4.86 16.79 -23.42
C VAL A 130 4.82 15.81 -22.25
N GLU A 131 5.08 14.53 -22.55
CA GLU A 131 5.30 13.51 -21.52
C GLU A 131 6.54 13.87 -20.69
N ALA A 132 6.41 13.80 -19.37
CA ALA A 132 7.46 14.20 -18.45
C ALA A 132 8.27 13.01 -17.96
N ASP A 133 9.55 13.25 -17.70
CA ASP A 133 10.39 12.32 -16.97
C ASP A 133 9.99 12.34 -15.49
N VAL A 134 9.49 11.22 -14.97
CA VAL A 134 9.02 11.10 -13.59
C VAL A 134 10.01 10.31 -12.74
N VAL A 135 10.50 10.93 -11.67
CA VAL A 135 11.34 10.30 -10.66
C VAL A 135 10.55 10.08 -9.37
N LYS A 136 10.59 8.86 -8.83
CA LYS A 136 9.97 8.45 -7.56
C LYS A 136 11.01 8.44 -6.45
N ASN A 137 10.78 9.22 -5.40
CA ASN A 137 11.60 9.27 -4.19
C ASN A 137 10.75 9.08 -2.92
N ILE A 138 11.41 8.84 -1.80
CA ILE A 138 10.77 8.75 -0.48
C ILE A 138 11.39 9.84 0.41
N ASP A 139 10.54 10.69 0.98
CA ASP A 139 10.99 11.78 1.85
C ASP A 139 11.37 11.29 3.26
N ASP A 140 11.82 12.21 4.10
CA ASP A 140 12.25 11.94 5.48
C ASP A 140 11.10 11.53 6.42
N LYS A 141 9.86 11.69 5.97
CA LYS A 141 8.62 11.26 6.64
C LYS A 141 8.10 9.93 6.09
N GLY A 142 8.79 9.31 5.12
CA GLY A 142 8.36 8.07 4.49
C GLY A 142 7.27 8.24 3.44
N GLN A 143 6.97 9.47 3.01
CA GLN A 143 5.98 9.76 1.96
C GLN A 143 6.59 9.52 0.59
N THR A 144 5.77 9.06 -0.36
CA THR A 144 6.25 8.88 -1.73
C THR A 144 6.08 10.19 -2.50
N VAL A 145 7.19 10.73 -3.01
CA VAL A 145 7.22 11.98 -3.78
C VAL A 145 7.58 11.66 -5.22
N TYR A 146 6.67 11.95 -6.14
CA TYR A 146 6.89 11.89 -7.57
C TYR A 146 7.28 13.28 -8.06
N THR A 147 8.43 13.42 -8.71
CA THR A 147 8.88 14.67 -9.33
C THR A 147 8.90 14.47 -10.84
N ALA A 148 8.02 15.20 -11.55
CA ALA A 148 7.98 15.22 -12.99
C ALA A 148 8.76 16.42 -13.53
N THR A 149 9.57 16.20 -14.56
CA THR A 149 10.26 17.27 -15.29
C THR A 149 9.96 17.14 -16.77
N ALA A 150 9.53 18.22 -17.41
CA ALA A 150 9.27 18.26 -18.84
C ALA A 150 10.01 19.44 -19.45
N THR A 151 10.55 19.26 -20.66
CA THR A 151 11.20 20.32 -21.42
C THR A 151 10.60 20.37 -22.81
N TYR A 152 10.22 21.56 -23.24
CA TYR A 152 9.77 21.84 -24.59
C TYR A 152 10.51 23.06 -25.13
N GLU A 153 11.27 22.87 -26.22
CA GLU A 153 12.22 23.86 -26.73
C GLU A 153 13.20 24.32 -25.62
N ASP A 154 13.17 25.61 -25.27
CA ASP A 154 13.99 26.23 -24.22
C ASP A 154 13.28 26.32 -22.86
N ALA A 155 12.01 25.91 -22.78
CA ALA A 155 11.22 25.96 -21.56
C ALA A 155 11.27 24.63 -20.81
N THR A 156 11.77 24.66 -19.56
CA THR A 156 11.73 23.53 -18.63
C THR A 156 10.79 23.83 -17.47
N ALA A 157 9.99 22.85 -17.08
CA ALA A 157 9.10 22.93 -15.93
C ALA A 157 9.13 21.64 -15.11
N SER A 158 8.81 21.76 -13.83
CA SER A 158 8.69 20.63 -12.91
C SER A 158 7.43 20.70 -12.06
N SER A 159 6.88 19.54 -11.70
CA SER A 159 5.78 19.41 -10.75
C SER A 159 6.05 18.26 -9.79
N THR A 160 5.54 18.37 -8.57
CA THR A 160 5.61 17.28 -7.58
C THR A 160 4.23 16.76 -7.22
N LYS A 161 4.09 15.44 -7.09
CA LYS A 161 2.91 14.78 -6.51
C LYS A 161 3.34 13.97 -5.30
N THR A 162 2.80 14.30 -4.14
CA THR A 162 3.13 13.63 -2.87
C THR A 162 2.00 12.72 -2.44
N ILE A 163 2.32 11.45 -2.21
CA ILE A 163 1.40 10.45 -1.66
C ILE A 163 1.74 10.23 -0.19
N ILE A 164 0.82 10.66 0.68
CA ILE A 164 0.92 10.47 2.12
C ILE A 164 0.45 9.03 2.45
N PRO A 165 1.27 8.20 3.10
CA PRO A 165 0.86 6.87 3.52
C PRO A 165 -0.30 6.94 4.52
N SER A 166 -1.30 6.10 4.30
CA SER A 166 -2.50 5.91 5.12
C SER A 166 -3.00 4.49 4.87
N ILE A 167 -3.81 3.93 5.76
CA ILE A 167 -4.37 2.59 5.60
C ILE A 167 -5.89 2.64 5.60
N TYR A 168 -6.49 2.00 4.59
CA TYR A 168 -7.94 1.95 4.37
C TYR A 168 -8.43 0.53 4.47
N TYR A 169 -9.59 0.32 5.07
CA TYR A 169 -10.15 -1.01 5.28
C TYR A 169 -11.67 -0.97 5.36
N GLN A 170 -12.26 -2.12 5.05
CA GLN A 170 -13.68 -2.39 5.21
C GLN A 170 -13.88 -3.87 5.52
N VAL A 171 -15.00 -4.18 6.17
CA VAL A 171 -15.35 -5.55 6.53
C VAL A 171 -16.68 -5.97 5.94
N HIS A 172 -16.83 -7.27 5.70
CA HIS A 172 -18.10 -7.90 5.39
C HIS A 172 -18.74 -8.40 6.68
N ARG A 173 -19.91 -7.88 7.01
CA ARG A 173 -20.63 -8.17 8.26
C ARG A 173 -21.80 -9.10 7.98
N GLN A 174 -22.04 -10.02 8.90
CA GLN A 174 -23.24 -10.85 8.88
C GLN A 174 -24.50 -9.97 8.77
N ASP A 175 -25.42 -10.37 7.89
CA ASP A 175 -26.73 -9.75 7.60
C ASP A 175 -26.67 -8.35 6.95
N TYR A 176 -25.52 -7.66 6.95
CA TYR A 176 -25.37 -6.33 6.33
C TYR A 176 -24.58 -6.35 5.02
N GLY A 177 -23.67 -7.31 4.82
CA GLY A 177 -22.76 -7.31 3.68
C GLY A 177 -21.53 -6.40 3.89
N TRP A 178 -20.96 -5.93 2.78
CA TRP A 178 -19.82 -4.99 2.79
C TRP A 178 -20.22 -3.60 3.29
N GLU A 179 -19.29 -2.92 3.97
CA GLU A 179 -19.52 -1.56 4.46
C GLU A 179 -19.50 -0.50 3.34
N VAL A 180 -18.78 -0.76 2.25
CA VAL A 180 -18.71 0.12 1.08
C VAL A 180 -19.42 -0.56 -0.09
N ASP A 181 -20.30 0.19 -0.77
CA ASP A 181 -20.97 -0.28 -1.98
C ASP A 181 -19.94 -0.57 -3.09
N GLU A 182 -20.21 -1.60 -3.91
CA GLU A 182 -19.31 -2.03 -5.00
C GLU A 182 -18.96 -0.89 -5.98
N LYS A 183 -19.93 -0.01 -6.28
CA LYS A 183 -19.73 1.16 -7.16
C LYS A 183 -18.72 2.18 -6.60
N ASP A 184 -18.56 2.20 -5.28
CA ASP A 184 -17.74 3.15 -4.54
C ASP A 184 -16.43 2.49 -4.06
N GLU A 185 -16.21 1.21 -4.37
CA GLU A 185 -15.06 0.44 -3.88
C GLU A 185 -13.71 1.06 -4.30
N ALA A 186 -13.66 1.70 -5.48
CA ALA A 186 -12.46 2.38 -5.97
C ALA A 186 -12.15 3.70 -5.24
N ASP A 187 -13.12 4.29 -4.53
CA ASP A 187 -12.97 5.53 -3.78
C ASP A 187 -12.62 5.23 -2.31
N LEU A 188 -11.33 5.20 -2.01
CA LEU A 188 -10.84 4.94 -0.64
C LEU A 188 -11.36 5.95 0.39
N THR A 189 -11.85 7.13 -0.01
CA THR A 189 -12.45 8.09 0.95
C THR A 189 -13.76 7.59 1.56
N LYS A 190 -14.36 6.54 0.99
CA LYS A 190 -15.56 5.86 1.50
C LYS A 190 -15.24 4.75 2.49
N TRP A 191 -14.00 4.29 2.54
CA TRP A 191 -13.54 3.23 3.42
C TRP A 191 -13.22 3.78 4.82
N LYS A 192 -13.16 2.91 5.83
CA LYS A 192 -12.61 3.29 7.14
C LYS A 192 -11.10 3.45 7.01
N SER A 193 -10.52 4.35 7.77
CA SER A 193 -9.07 4.60 7.74
C SER A 193 -8.51 4.92 9.13
N ASP A 194 -7.20 4.68 9.28
CA ASP A 194 -6.36 5.16 10.38
C ASP A 194 -7.03 5.21 11.77
N GLY A 195 -7.34 4.02 12.29
CA GLY A 195 -7.88 3.81 13.64
C GLY A 195 -9.40 3.92 13.76
N ALA A 196 -10.11 4.29 12.68
CA ALA A 196 -11.56 4.29 12.66
C ALA A 196 -12.14 2.88 12.87
N GLU A 197 -13.25 2.79 13.60
CA GLU A 197 -13.91 1.50 13.81
C GLU A 197 -14.61 1.00 12.53
N SER A 198 -14.34 -0.25 12.16
CA SER A 198 -14.96 -1.00 11.07
C SER A 198 -15.59 -2.28 11.64
N GLY A 199 -16.86 -2.56 11.32
CA GLY A 199 -17.64 -3.61 11.97
C GLY A 199 -18.80 -3.09 12.81
N THR A 200 -19.16 -3.85 13.85
CA THR A 200 -20.19 -3.49 14.83
C THR A 200 -19.79 -3.94 16.22
N VAL A 201 -19.98 -3.10 17.23
CA VAL A 201 -19.78 -3.46 18.64
C VAL A 201 -21.14 -3.59 19.32
N GLY A 202 -21.35 -4.71 20.03
CA GLY A 202 -22.57 -4.95 20.82
C GLY A 202 -23.77 -5.49 20.05
N GLU A 203 -23.73 -5.54 18.71
CA GLU A 203 -24.82 -6.08 17.87
C GLU A 203 -24.77 -7.60 17.67
N SER A 204 -23.73 -8.27 18.17
CA SER A 204 -23.53 -9.71 18.02
C SER A 204 -23.40 -10.19 16.56
N LYS A 205 -22.85 -9.36 15.68
CA LYS A 205 -22.66 -9.68 14.25
C LYS A 205 -21.22 -10.05 13.97
N ARG A 206 -21.01 -11.22 13.36
CA ARG A 206 -19.67 -11.67 12.97
C ARG A 206 -19.15 -10.88 11.77
N LEU A 207 -17.85 -10.67 11.74
CA LEU A 207 -17.11 -10.40 10.52
C LEU A 207 -16.93 -11.71 9.75
N GLU A 208 -17.07 -11.66 8.43
CA GLU A 208 -16.90 -12.81 7.53
C GLU A 208 -15.74 -12.61 6.56
N GLY A 209 -15.42 -11.37 6.22
CA GLY A 209 -14.32 -11.02 5.32
C GLY A 209 -13.82 -9.59 5.56
N ILE A 210 -12.63 -9.30 5.06
CA ILE A 210 -11.97 -8.00 5.17
C ILE A 210 -11.18 -7.70 3.89
N LYS A 211 -11.14 -6.42 3.52
CA LYS A 211 -10.23 -5.86 2.52
C LYS A 211 -9.45 -4.72 3.18
N ILE A 212 -8.14 -4.65 2.94
CA ILE A 212 -7.26 -3.61 3.46
C ILE A 212 -6.38 -3.12 2.30
N GLN A 213 -6.24 -1.80 2.14
CA GLN A 213 -5.56 -1.22 1.00
C GLN A 213 -4.78 0.04 1.39
N LEU A 214 -3.58 0.19 0.82
CA LEU A 214 -2.83 1.45 0.85
C LEU A 214 -3.19 2.31 -0.38
N PRO A 215 -3.04 3.65 -0.32
CA PRO A 215 -3.17 4.50 -1.49
C PRO A 215 -2.29 4.05 -2.65
N LYS A 216 -2.79 4.20 -3.88
CA LYS A 216 -2.01 3.94 -5.10
C LYS A 216 -0.75 4.79 -5.14
N GLY A 217 0.35 4.20 -5.56
CA GLY A 217 1.66 4.86 -5.65
C GLY A 217 2.45 4.92 -4.35
N VAL A 218 1.93 4.43 -3.22
CA VAL A 218 2.77 4.18 -2.04
C VAL A 218 3.86 3.15 -2.40
N SER A 219 5.09 3.41 -1.98
CA SER A 219 6.19 2.47 -2.23
C SER A 219 6.17 1.28 -1.28
N GLY A 220 5.42 0.24 -1.63
CA GLY A 220 5.23 -0.96 -0.82
C GLY A 220 3.75 -1.32 -0.70
N SER A 221 3.42 -2.27 0.16
CA SER A 221 2.07 -2.83 0.22
C SER A 221 1.65 -3.21 1.62
N VAL A 222 0.35 -3.41 1.83
CA VAL A 222 -0.17 -4.14 2.99
C VAL A 222 -0.47 -5.59 2.60
N GLU A 223 -0.01 -6.51 3.43
CA GLU A 223 -0.33 -7.93 3.35
C GLU A 223 -1.09 -8.36 4.61
N TYR A 224 -2.14 -9.16 4.44
CA TYR A 224 -2.96 -9.62 5.54
C TYR A 224 -3.56 -11.00 5.27
N ARG A 225 -3.92 -11.69 6.34
CA ARG A 225 -4.67 -12.94 6.29
C ARG A 225 -5.52 -13.09 7.52
N THR A 226 -6.58 -13.88 7.42
CA THR A 226 -7.50 -14.11 8.52
C THR A 226 -7.58 -15.58 8.89
N HIS A 227 -7.94 -15.82 10.15
CA HIS A 227 -8.31 -17.12 10.65
C HIS A 227 -9.82 -17.29 10.50
N ILE A 228 -10.25 -18.29 9.73
CA ILE A 228 -11.64 -18.51 9.34
C ILE A 228 -12.17 -19.79 10.00
N GLN A 229 -13.40 -19.71 10.51
CA GLN A 229 -14.09 -20.87 11.09
C GLN A 229 -14.00 -22.11 10.18
N ASN A 230 -13.73 -23.26 10.80
CA ASN A 230 -13.60 -24.58 10.16
C ASN A 230 -12.51 -24.70 9.09
N THR A 231 -11.76 -23.63 8.81
CA THR A 231 -10.75 -23.61 7.74
C THR A 231 -9.34 -23.47 8.31
N GLY A 232 -9.16 -22.60 9.30
CA GLY A 232 -7.83 -22.26 9.77
C GLY A 232 -7.38 -20.87 9.32
N TRP A 233 -6.08 -20.60 9.47
CA TRP A 233 -5.43 -19.47 8.83
C TRP A 233 -5.40 -19.68 7.31
N GLU A 234 -5.65 -18.61 6.54
CA GLU A 234 -5.37 -18.65 5.10
C GLU A 234 -3.87 -18.90 4.85
N THR A 235 -3.56 -19.83 3.94
CA THR A 235 -2.17 -20.21 3.61
C THR A 235 -1.46 -19.15 2.77
N LYS A 236 -2.23 -18.29 2.08
CA LYS A 236 -1.71 -17.17 1.28
C LYS A 236 -2.10 -15.86 1.93
N TRP A 237 -1.12 -14.97 2.02
CA TRP A 237 -1.37 -13.57 2.36
C TRP A 237 -2.09 -12.90 1.19
N LYS A 238 -3.12 -12.13 1.52
CA LYS A 238 -3.83 -11.22 0.62
C LYS A 238 -3.11 -9.90 0.59
N LYS A 239 -3.16 -9.23 -0.55
CA LYS A 239 -2.44 -7.99 -0.79
C LYS A 239 -3.39 -6.90 -1.26
N ASP A 240 -3.22 -5.68 -0.75
CA ASP A 240 -3.86 -4.43 -1.23
C ASP A 240 -5.25 -4.59 -1.90
N GLY A 241 -6.30 -4.67 -1.08
CA GLY A 241 -7.70 -4.68 -1.53
C GLY A 241 -8.26 -6.08 -1.84
N GLU A 242 -7.42 -7.12 -1.89
CA GLU A 242 -7.88 -8.50 -2.06
C GLU A 242 -8.74 -8.99 -0.88
N LEU A 243 -9.74 -9.82 -1.13
CA LEU A 243 -10.55 -10.41 -0.06
C LEU A 243 -9.74 -11.41 0.77
N SER A 244 -9.65 -11.17 2.08
CA SER A 244 -9.30 -12.16 3.10
C SER A 244 -10.56 -12.57 3.86
N GLY A 245 -10.78 -13.87 4.04
CA GLY A 245 -12.03 -14.41 4.58
C GLY A 245 -12.99 -14.94 3.51
N THR A 246 -14.28 -14.84 3.79
CA THR A 246 -15.35 -15.31 2.90
C THR A 246 -16.48 -14.30 2.79
N SER A 247 -17.21 -14.33 1.68
CA SER A 247 -18.47 -13.59 1.51
C SER A 247 -19.57 -14.59 1.19
N GLY A 248 -20.70 -14.49 1.88
CA GLY A 248 -21.88 -15.33 1.62
C GLY A 248 -21.78 -16.80 2.04
N LYS A 249 -20.68 -17.22 2.70
CA LYS A 249 -20.50 -18.58 3.21
C LYS A 249 -20.88 -18.77 4.67
N SER A 250 -21.27 -17.70 5.36
CA SER A 250 -21.63 -17.72 6.78
C SER A 250 -20.52 -18.22 7.71
N LEU A 251 -19.26 -18.03 7.35
CA LEU A 251 -18.10 -18.39 8.18
C LEU A 251 -17.56 -17.14 8.88
N ARG A 252 -17.45 -17.19 10.21
CA ARG A 252 -16.87 -16.10 11.00
C ARG A 252 -15.35 -16.03 10.84
N LEU A 253 -14.82 -14.83 10.95
CA LEU A 253 -13.41 -14.60 11.28
C LEU A 253 -13.20 -14.75 12.79
N GLU A 254 -12.05 -15.29 13.18
CA GLU A 254 -11.68 -15.49 14.60
C GLU A 254 -10.37 -14.79 14.96
N ALA A 255 -9.50 -14.51 13.98
CA ALA A 255 -8.25 -13.76 14.17
C ALA A 255 -7.76 -13.15 12.85
N ILE A 256 -6.79 -12.24 12.92
CA ILE A 256 -6.16 -11.56 11.78
C ILE A 256 -4.67 -11.32 12.03
N GLN A 257 -3.89 -11.32 10.95
CA GLN A 257 -2.54 -10.76 10.90
C GLN A 257 -2.45 -9.73 9.77
N VAL A 258 -1.75 -8.62 10.03
CA VAL A 258 -1.53 -7.54 9.06
C VAL A 258 -0.08 -7.10 9.14
N LYS A 259 0.61 -7.01 8.00
CA LYS A 259 1.99 -6.54 7.93
C LYS A 259 2.19 -5.64 6.71
N LEU A 260 3.22 -4.81 6.76
CA LEU A 260 3.64 -3.99 5.63
C LEU A 260 4.81 -4.66 4.90
N THR A 261 4.95 -4.38 3.61
CA THR A 261 6.10 -4.79 2.80
C THR A 261 6.68 -3.61 2.00
N GLY A 262 7.91 -3.75 1.51
CA GLY A 262 8.57 -2.68 0.76
C GLY A 262 8.93 -1.47 1.62
N LYS A 263 9.03 -0.30 1.01
CA LYS A 263 9.56 0.90 1.67
C LYS A 263 8.63 1.54 2.69
N VAL A 264 7.33 1.33 2.58
CA VAL A 264 6.38 1.76 3.63
C VAL A 264 6.65 1.01 4.94
N ALA A 265 7.06 -0.26 4.88
CA ALA A 265 7.43 -1.04 6.07
C ALA A 265 8.72 -0.54 6.74
N ASP A 266 9.64 0.09 5.99
CA ASP A 266 10.85 0.69 6.56
C ASP A 266 10.52 1.92 7.42
N ASN A 267 9.43 2.64 7.11
CA ASN A 267 9.11 3.94 7.70
C ASN A 267 7.90 3.92 8.65
N TYR A 268 7.02 2.93 8.53
CA TYR A 268 5.79 2.83 9.31
C TYR A 268 5.66 1.47 9.98
N ASP A 269 5.04 1.48 11.15
CA ASP A 269 4.45 0.31 11.78
C ASP A 269 2.95 0.27 11.47
N VAL A 270 2.41 -0.92 11.26
CA VAL A 270 0.95 -1.14 11.22
C VAL A 270 0.49 -1.71 12.54
N TYR A 271 -0.45 -1.02 13.18
CA TYR A 271 -1.12 -1.46 14.41
C TYR A 271 -2.56 -1.85 14.08
N TYR A 272 -3.02 -2.95 14.67
CA TYR A 272 -4.41 -3.39 14.55
C TYR A 272 -4.90 -4.07 15.82
N CYS A 273 -6.17 -3.85 16.15
CA CYS A 273 -6.84 -4.52 17.25
C CYS A 273 -8.24 -4.94 16.83
N VAL A 274 -8.80 -5.95 17.50
CA VAL A 274 -10.11 -6.51 17.16
C VAL A 274 -11.02 -6.56 18.38
N HIS A 275 -12.32 -6.38 18.14
CA HIS A 275 -13.37 -6.67 19.10
C HIS A 275 -13.87 -8.09 18.88
N ALA A 276 -13.76 -8.94 19.90
CA ALA A 276 -14.17 -10.34 19.84
C ALA A 276 -15.32 -10.64 20.81
N GLN A 277 -16.21 -11.54 20.39
CA GLN A 277 -17.31 -12.02 21.22
C GLN A 277 -16.81 -12.50 22.59
N ASN A 278 -17.53 -12.12 23.66
CA ASN A 278 -17.26 -12.49 25.06
C ASN A 278 -15.90 -12.02 25.64
N VAL A 279 -15.10 -11.29 24.86
CA VAL A 279 -13.81 -10.74 25.29
C VAL A 279 -13.83 -9.21 25.25
N GLY A 280 -14.53 -8.64 24.27
CA GLY A 280 -14.49 -7.21 24.00
C GLY A 280 -13.30 -6.85 23.11
N TRP A 281 -12.81 -5.63 23.25
CA TRP A 281 -11.58 -5.22 22.57
C TRP A 281 -10.35 -5.90 23.19
N LEU A 282 -9.58 -6.57 22.33
CA LEU A 282 -8.21 -6.97 22.61
C LEU A 282 -7.27 -5.80 22.34
N ASN A 283 -6.07 -5.86 22.91
CA ASN A 283 -5.07 -4.80 22.72
C ASN A 283 -4.48 -4.84 21.29
N TRP A 284 -3.63 -3.86 20.97
CA TRP A 284 -3.01 -3.75 19.64
C TRP A 284 -1.97 -4.85 19.38
N ALA A 285 -2.13 -5.56 18.26
CA ALA A 285 -1.07 -6.28 17.58
C ALA A 285 -0.32 -5.33 16.64
N LYS A 286 0.92 -5.69 16.32
CA LYS A 286 1.79 -4.92 15.43
C LYS A 286 2.49 -5.81 14.40
N ASN A 287 2.62 -5.32 13.16
CA ASN A 287 3.52 -5.86 12.13
C ASN A 287 3.53 -7.41 11.99
N GLY A 288 2.36 -8.02 11.82
CA GLY A 288 2.22 -9.45 11.59
C GLY A 288 1.97 -10.28 12.84
N GLU A 289 1.98 -9.70 14.05
CA GLU A 289 1.52 -10.35 15.26
C GLU A 289 0.06 -10.82 15.16
N GLU A 290 -0.34 -11.87 15.86
CA GLU A 290 -1.73 -12.32 15.80
C GLU A 290 -2.65 -11.41 16.63
N ALA A 291 -3.84 -11.10 16.11
CA ALA A 291 -4.90 -10.43 16.85
C ALA A 291 -6.20 -11.24 16.78
N GLY A 292 -6.83 -11.49 17.93
CA GLY A 292 -8.14 -12.18 18.00
C GLY A 292 -8.22 -13.31 19.01
N THR A 293 -9.09 -14.28 18.72
CA THR A 293 -9.51 -15.34 19.64
C THR A 293 -9.51 -16.74 19.02
N ALA A 294 -8.54 -17.02 18.15
CA ALA A 294 -8.48 -18.30 17.44
C ALA A 294 -8.49 -19.49 18.42
N GLY A 295 -9.26 -20.53 18.10
CA GLY A 295 -9.41 -21.71 18.95
C GLY A 295 -10.47 -21.62 20.06
N TYR A 296 -10.92 -20.42 20.45
CA TYR A 296 -12.11 -20.27 21.32
C TYR A 296 -13.42 -20.44 20.56
N GLY A 297 -13.40 -20.26 19.23
CA GLY A 297 -14.61 -20.22 18.42
C GLY A 297 -15.41 -18.92 18.55
N TYR A 298 -14.82 -17.89 19.16
CA TYR A 298 -15.42 -16.56 19.26
C TYR A 298 -15.24 -15.79 17.96
N ARG A 299 -16.31 -15.14 17.51
CA ARG A 299 -16.31 -14.31 16.29
C ARG A 299 -15.64 -12.97 16.56
N LEU A 300 -14.92 -12.46 15.57
CA LEU A 300 -14.60 -11.05 15.48
C LEU A 300 -15.87 -10.28 15.10
N GLU A 301 -16.05 -9.08 15.65
CA GLU A 301 -17.22 -8.23 15.43
C GLU A 301 -16.83 -6.83 14.92
N ALA A 302 -15.65 -6.34 15.28
CA ALA A 302 -15.09 -5.09 14.78
C ALA A 302 -13.55 -5.11 14.75
N ILE A 303 -12.96 -4.18 14.01
CA ILE A 303 -11.52 -4.00 13.86
C ILE A 303 -11.16 -2.51 13.75
N LYS A 304 -9.96 -2.17 14.22
CA LYS A 304 -9.28 -0.88 13.98
C LYS A 304 -7.90 -1.17 13.44
N ILE A 305 -7.46 -0.41 12.45
CA ILE A 305 -6.14 -0.53 11.82
C ILE A 305 -5.59 0.87 11.59
N MET A 306 -4.32 1.11 11.92
CA MET A 306 -3.68 2.40 11.67
C MET A 306 -2.20 2.26 11.33
N LEU A 307 -1.68 3.22 10.57
CA LEU A 307 -0.24 3.39 10.38
C LEU A 307 0.32 4.36 11.41
N VAL A 308 1.48 4.03 11.96
CA VAL A 308 2.23 4.90 12.85
C VAL A 308 3.64 5.09 12.28
N PRO A 309 4.11 6.33 12.08
CA PRO A 309 5.49 6.56 11.67
C PRO A 309 6.47 5.99 12.70
N LYS A 310 7.45 5.20 12.28
CA LYS A 310 8.51 4.68 13.17
C LYS A 310 9.35 5.80 13.76
N LYS A 311 9.56 6.87 12.98
CA LYS A 311 10.28 8.07 13.41
C LYS A 311 9.29 9.09 13.96
N GLY A 312 9.34 9.31 15.27
CA GLY A 312 8.54 10.34 15.95
C GLY A 312 7.07 9.98 16.19
N GLY A 313 6.58 8.84 15.71
CA GLY A 313 5.27 8.31 16.08
C GLY A 313 5.32 7.54 17.40
N SER A 314 4.23 7.60 18.15
CA SER A 314 4.02 6.81 19.36
C SER A 314 3.06 5.67 19.07
N ALA A 315 3.28 4.52 19.71
CA ALA A 315 2.30 3.44 19.70
C ALA A 315 0.92 3.96 20.15
N PRO A 316 -0.18 3.44 19.58
CA PRO A 316 -1.52 3.86 19.97
C PRO A 316 -1.80 3.54 21.44
N ALA A 317 -2.69 4.31 22.05
CA ALA A 317 -3.15 4.06 23.42
C ALA A 317 -3.80 2.67 23.52
N LYS A 318 -3.63 2.01 24.67
CA LYS A 318 -4.29 0.72 24.97
C LYS A 318 -5.79 0.80 24.69
N VAL A 319 -6.33 -0.28 24.10
CA VAL A 319 -7.76 -0.43 23.84
C VAL A 319 -8.27 -1.66 24.58
N GLY A 320 -9.45 -1.54 25.18
CA GLY A 320 -10.07 -2.61 25.96
C GLY A 320 -9.37 -2.89 27.29
N ASP A 321 -9.87 -3.91 27.99
CA ASP A 321 -9.34 -4.29 29.31
C ASP A 321 -8.16 -5.26 29.20
N SER A 322 -8.14 -6.10 28.15
CA SER A 322 -7.05 -7.04 27.92
C SER A 322 -5.74 -6.33 27.55
N ASP A 323 -4.62 -6.79 28.09
CA ASP A 323 -3.29 -6.34 27.67
C ASP A 323 -2.80 -7.09 26.42
N LYS A 324 -3.44 -8.21 26.06
CA LYS A 324 -3.04 -9.06 24.94
C LYS A 324 -3.79 -8.70 23.67
N ALA A 325 -3.10 -8.80 22.54
CA ALA A 325 -3.73 -8.72 21.22
C ALA A 325 -4.43 -10.02 20.82
N MET A 326 -4.01 -11.15 21.40
CA MET A 326 -4.50 -12.49 21.10
C MET A 326 -4.85 -13.26 22.37
N GLU A 327 -6.01 -13.92 22.36
CA GLU A 327 -6.38 -14.94 23.34
C GLU A 327 -6.66 -16.24 22.59
N ALA A 328 -5.69 -17.15 22.53
CA ALA A 328 -5.82 -18.41 21.81
C ALA A 328 -5.92 -19.61 22.75
N ARG A 329 -6.75 -20.60 22.38
CA ARG A 329 -6.63 -21.94 22.95
C ARG A 329 -5.71 -22.75 22.06
N LEU A 330 -4.70 -23.41 22.62
CA LEU A 330 -3.66 -24.09 21.83
C LEU A 330 -3.81 -25.62 21.88
N VAL A 331 -4.30 -26.16 22.98
CA VAL A 331 -4.57 -27.59 23.13
C VAL A 331 -5.82 -27.85 23.97
N GLY A 332 -6.71 -28.70 23.48
CA GLY A 332 -7.87 -29.21 24.21
C GLY A 332 -7.73 -30.70 24.47
N TYR A 333 -8.07 -31.18 25.66
CA TYR A 333 -8.01 -32.59 26.00
C TYR A 333 -9.13 -33.03 26.93
N GLN A 334 -9.51 -34.30 26.84
CA GLN A 334 -10.50 -34.92 27.71
C GLN A 334 -10.09 -36.34 28.08
N THR A 335 -10.57 -36.82 29.22
CA THR A 335 -10.26 -38.13 29.76
C THR A 335 -11.53 -38.93 30.05
N HIS A 336 -11.44 -40.24 29.90
CA HIS A 336 -12.44 -41.17 30.44
C HIS A 336 -12.00 -41.64 31.82
N VAL A 337 -12.82 -41.39 32.83
CA VAL A 337 -12.52 -41.73 34.23
C VAL A 337 -13.50 -42.77 34.74
N GLN A 338 -12.99 -43.74 35.49
CA GLN A 338 -13.77 -44.75 36.18
C GLN A 338 -14.97 -44.14 36.94
N ASP A 339 -16.14 -44.77 36.79
CA ASP A 339 -17.42 -44.39 37.44
C ASP A 339 -17.93 -42.97 37.14
N ILE A 340 -17.27 -42.23 36.25
CA ILE A 340 -17.67 -40.88 35.79
C ILE A 340 -17.97 -40.91 34.30
N GLY A 341 -17.17 -41.64 33.53
CA GLY A 341 -17.25 -41.69 32.09
C GLY A 341 -16.34 -40.67 31.42
N THR A 342 -16.65 -40.33 30.17
CA THR A 342 -15.91 -39.32 29.39
C THR A 342 -16.30 -37.93 29.88
N GLN A 343 -15.34 -37.19 30.43
CA GLN A 343 -15.54 -35.82 30.88
C GLN A 343 -15.49 -34.84 29.70
N ALA A 344 -15.94 -33.60 29.91
CA ALA A 344 -15.82 -32.54 28.92
C ALA A 344 -14.35 -32.21 28.59
N TYR A 345 -14.13 -31.61 27.43
CA TYR A 345 -12.83 -31.04 27.07
C TYR A 345 -12.45 -29.90 28.04
N VAL A 346 -11.20 -29.95 28.51
CA VAL A 346 -10.52 -28.85 29.17
C VAL A 346 -9.40 -28.34 28.26
N TYR A 347 -8.81 -27.19 28.58
CA TYR A 347 -7.87 -26.51 27.68
C TYR A 347 -6.64 -26.01 28.44
N ASP A 348 -5.51 -25.96 27.74
CA ASP A 348 -4.31 -25.18 28.10
C ASP A 348 -3.93 -25.18 29.59
N GLY A 349 -3.63 -26.36 30.11
CA GLY A 349 -3.15 -26.56 31.49
C GLY A 349 -4.24 -26.83 32.51
N ASP A 350 -5.53 -26.75 32.17
CA ASP A 350 -6.62 -27.15 33.05
C ASP A 350 -6.58 -28.65 33.40
N VAL A 351 -7.11 -29.04 34.55
CA VAL A 351 -7.04 -30.45 34.99
C VAL A 351 -8.13 -31.28 34.29
N ALA A 352 -7.73 -32.28 33.51
CA ALA A 352 -8.61 -33.35 33.06
C ALA A 352 -8.45 -34.57 33.98
N GLY A 353 -9.55 -35.18 34.41
CA GLY A 353 -9.55 -36.33 35.31
C GLY A 353 -10.06 -35.99 36.71
N THR A 354 -9.55 -36.72 37.71
CA THR A 354 -9.77 -36.45 39.14
C THR A 354 -8.44 -36.52 39.88
N SER A 355 -8.20 -35.67 40.87
CA SER A 355 -7.00 -35.77 41.72
C SER A 355 -7.43 -36.16 43.14
N GLY A 356 -6.83 -37.22 43.68
CA GLY A 356 -7.03 -37.64 45.08
C GLY A 356 -8.33 -38.41 45.35
N GLN A 357 -9.12 -38.70 44.32
CA GLN A 357 -10.40 -39.43 44.46
C GLN A 357 -10.27 -40.94 44.23
N ALA A 358 -9.06 -41.44 44.00
CA ALA A 358 -8.77 -42.84 43.74
C ALA A 358 -9.44 -43.45 42.50
N LYS A 359 -9.84 -42.62 41.53
CA LYS A 359 -10.44 -43.06 40.26
C LYS A 359 -9.40 -43.08 39.15
N ARG A 360 -9.33 -44.19 38.38
CA ARG A 360 -8.37 -44.33 37.27
C ARG A 360 -8.85 -43.60 36.01
N MET A 361 -7.92 -42.99 35.29
CA MET A 361 -8.06 -42.69 33.88
C MET A 361 -7.95 -43.97 33.06
N GLU A 362 -8.83 -44.16 32.07
CA GLU A 362 -8.81 -45.32 31.18
C GLU A 362 -8.39 -44.94 29.75
N SER A 363 -8.66 -43.70 29.34
CA SER A 363 -8.28 -43.18 28.02
C SER A 363 -8.22 -41.66 28.00
N ILE A 364 -7.56 -41.13 26.96
CA ILE A 364 -7.41 -39.71 26.67
C ILE A 364 -7.69 -39.43 25.18
N ARG A 365 -8.29 -38.28 24.90
CA ARG A 365 -8.30 -37.65 23.57
C ARG A 365 -7.71 -36.25 23.70
N ILE A 366 -6.83 -35.92 22.77
CA ILE A 366 -6.20 -34.60 22.67
C ILE A 366 -6.47 -34.05 21.29
N ASN A 367 -6.91 -32.81 21.24
CA ASN A 367 -7.29 -32.10 20.05
C ASN A 367 -6.51 -30.79 19.99
N LEU A 368 -5.92 -30.52 18.83
CA LEU A 368 -5.51 -29.16 18.50
C LEU A 368 -6.73 -28.42 17.95
N PRO A 369 -6.81 -27.10 18.17
CA PRO A 369 -7.75 -26.27 17.44
C PRO A 369 -7.62 -26.55 15.93
N SER A 370 -8.74 -26.48 15.20
CA SER A 370 -8.72 -26.65 13.74
C SER A 370 -7.71 -25.72 13.05
N THR A 371 -7.41 -24.60 13.71
CA THR A 371 -6.45 -23.55 13.35
C THR A 371 -5.02 -24.07 13.18
N MET A 372 -4.65 -25.11 13.92
CA MET A 372 -3.30 -25.70 13.94
C MET A 372 -3.24 -27.08 13.27
N ALA A 373 -4.39 -27.73 13.10
CA ALA A 373 -4.47 -29.09 12.55
C ALA A 373 -4.02 -29.19 11.08
N SER A 374 -4.01 -28.08 10.33
CA SER A 374 -3.50 -28.00 8.96
C SER A 374 -1.97 -27.84 8.88
N GLU A 375 -1.35 -27.32 9.94
CA GLU A 375 0.08 -26.98 9.99
C GLU A 375 0.89 -28.09 10.68
N GLY A 376 0.23 -29.00 11.38
CA GLY A 376 0.87 -30.11 12.03
C GLY A 376 -0.09 -30.94 12.87
N LYS A 377 0.47 -31.82 13.70
CA LYS A 377 -0.32 -32.74 14.52
C LYS A 377 0.23 -32.81 15.94
N ILE A 378 -0.67 -33.03 16.90
CA ILE A 378 -0.30 -33.62 18.18
C ILE A 378 -0.37 -35.14 18.04
N GLU A 379 0.71 -35.80 18.43
CA GLU A 379 0.85 -37.26 18.44
C GLU A 379 1.02 -37.71 19.88
N TYR A 380 0.22 -38.68 20.32
CA TYR A 380 0.24 -39.18 21.69
C TYR A 380 -0.07 -40.66 21.78
N ARG A 381 0.42 -41.30 22.84
CA ARG A 381 0.13 -42.70 23.16
C ARG A 381 0.12 -42.90 24.66
N SER A 382 -0.53 -43.97 25.11
CA SER A 382 -0.62 -44.31 26.53
C SER A 382 -0.02 -45.68 26.81
N HIS A 383 0.54 -45.83 28.01
CA HIS A 383 0.84 -47.13 28.60
C HIS A 383 -0.40 -47.61 29.35
N VAL A 384 -0.98 -48.73 28.90
CA VAL A 384 -2.23 -49.27 29.43
C VAL A 384 -1.95 -50.54 30.22
N GLN A 385 -2.61 -50.71 31.36
CA GLN A 385 -2.52 -51.91 32.17
C GLN A 385 -2.71 -53.18 31.33
N ASN A 386 -1.86 -54.18 31.55
CA ASN A 386 -1.84 -55.50 30.88
C ASN A 386 -1.63 -55.46 29.36
N ILE A 387 -1.36 -54.28 28.78
CA ILE A 387 -1.10 -54.12 27.34
C ILE A 387 0.30 -53.53 27.13
N GLY A 388 0.69 -52.57 27.96
CA GLY A 388 1.91 -51.80 27.80
C GLY A 388 1.70 -50.54 26.97
N TRP A 389 2.78 -49.99 26.42
CA TRP A 389 2.72 -48.88 25.48
C TRP A 389 1.95 -49.27 24.20
N GLU A 390 1.00 -48.43 23.79
CA GLU A 390 0.40 -48.57 22.47
C GLU A 390 1.46 -48.47 21.36
N LYS A 391 1.39 -49.37 20.38
CA LYS A 391 2.34 -49.41 19.25
C LYS A 391 2.24 -48.17 18.37
N ASP A 392 1.01 -47.76 18.07
CA ASP A 392 0.73 -46.63 17.19
C ASP A 392 0.50 -45.36 18.00
N TRP A 393 1.14 -44.29 17.57
CA TRP A 393 0.83 -42.94 18.05
C TRP A 393 -0.53 -42.49 17.51
N LYS A 394 -1.40 -42.10 18.42
CA LYS A 394 -2.70 -41.50 18.12
C LYS A 394 -2.49 -40.04 17.72
N GLN A 395 -3.30 -39.56 16.79
CA GLN A 395 -3.28 -38.19 16.33
C GLN A 395 -4.45 -37.39 16.92
N THR A 396 -4.55 -36.11 16.56
CA THR A 396 -5.66 -35.22 16.94
C THR A 396 -7.01 -35.96 16.98
N ASN A 397 -7.67 -35.85 18.13
CA ASN A 397 -9.00 -36.40 18.46
C ASN A 397 -9.14 -37.94 18.44
N GLN A 398 -8.08 -38.70 18.18
CA GLN A 398 -8.10 -40.18 18.24
C GLN A 398 -8.03 -40.68 19.68
N LEU A 399 -8.70 -41.79 20.00
CA LEU A 399 -8.65 -42.34 21.37
C LEU A 399 -7.31 -43.05 21.63
N SER A 400 -6.61 -42.65 22.68
CA SER A 400 -5.48 -43.39 23.25
C SER A 400 -5.91 -44.04 24.57
N GLY A 401 -5.66 -45.35 24.72
CA GLY A 401 -6.15 -46.13 25.86
C GLY A 401 -7.40 -46.95 25.56
N THR A 402 -8.22 -47.21 26.58
CA THR A 402 -9.45 -48.00 26.45
C THR A 402 -10.65 -47.33 27.11
N THR A 403 -11.86 -47.70 26.70
CA THR A 403 -13.11 -47.27 27.33
C THR A 403 -13.92 -48.51 27.67
N GLY A 404 -14.41 -48.61 28.91
CA GLY A 404 -15.30 -49.70 29.34
C GLY A 404 -14.62 -51.07 29.52
N LYS A 405 -13.28 -51.14 29.38
CA LYS A 405 -12.50 -52.36 29.62
C LYS A 405 -11.92 -52.44 31.03
N SER A 406 -12.13 -51.42 31.85
CA SER A 406 -11.59 -51.32 33.21
C SER A 406 -10.06 -51.37 33.31
N LEU A 407 -9.36 -50.99 32.24
CA LEU A 407 -7.89 -50.92 32.23
C LEU A 407 -7.45 -49.49 32.50
N ARG A 408 -6.59 -49.31 33.51
CA ARG A 408 -6.01 -48.00 33.85
C ARG A 408 -4.94 -47.59 32.83
N LEU A 409 -4.79 -46.29 32.63
CA LEU A 409 -3.56 -45.70 32.12
C LEU A 409 -2.52 -45.65 33.25
N GLU A 410 -1.26 -45.88 32.90
CA GLU A 410 -0.12 -45.84 33.83
C GLU A 410 0.91 -44.78 33.43
N ALA A 411 1.01 -44.46 32.14
CA ALA A 411 1.85 -43.39 31.62
C ALA A 411 1.29 -42.86 30.29
N VAL A 412 1.75 -41.68 29.89
CA VAL A 412 1.44 -41.04 28.61
C VAL A 412 2.71 -40.44 28.01
N GLN A 413 2.71 -40.30 26.68
CA GLN A 413 3.79 -39.69 25.92
C GLN A 413 3.17 -38.87 24.80
N MET A 414 3.64 -37.64 24.57
CA MET A 414 3.04 -36.70 23.62
C MET A 414 4.09 -35.86 22.93
N LYS A 415 3.96 -35.62 21.63
CA LYS A 415 4.85 -34.75 20.86
C LYS A 415 4.07 -34.03 19.77
N LEU A 416 4.66 -32.94 19.27
CA LEU A 416 4.16 -32.23 18.10
C LEU A 416 4.92 -32.69 16.85
N SER A 417 4.26 -32.63 15.69
CA SER A 417 4.87 -32.86 14.38
C SER A 417 4.38 -31.85 13.35
N GLY A 418 5.08 -31.72 12.22
CA GLY A 418 4.79 -30.71 11.20
C GLY A 418 5.40 -29.34 11.53
N ASP A 419 4.82 -28.28 10.97
CA ASP A 419 5.30 -26.90 11.16
C ASP A 419 5.01 -26.41 12.59
N ILE A 420 3.93 -26.84 13.22
CA ILE A 420 3.64 -26.46 14.63
C ILE A 420 4.74 -26.89 15.61
N ALA A 421 5.49 -27.97 15.32
CA ALA A 421 6.59 -28.44 16.16
C ALA A 421 7.85 -27.56 16.08
N LYS A 422 7.91 -26.68 15.08
CA LYS A 422 8.97 -25.67 14.93
C LYS A 422 8.67 -24.45 15.79
N GLU A 423 7.39 -24.12 15.95
CA GLU A 423 6.92 -22.90 16.61
C GLU A 423 6.51 -23.13 18.08
N TYR A 424 6.16 -24.37 18.47
CA TYR A 424 5.66 -24.68 19.81
C TYR A 424 6.36 -25.88 20.46
N ASP A 425 6.35 -25.87 21.79
CA ASP A 425 6.65 -27.01 22.66
C ASP A 425 5.35 -27.48 23.35
N VAL A 426 5.19 -28.79 23.54
CA VAL A 426 4.12 -29.38 24.34
C VAL A 426 4.68 -29.90 25.67
N TYR A 427 4.09 -29.43 26.77
CA TYR A 427 4.37 -29.89 28.12
C TYR A 427 3.16 -30.61 28.69
N TYR A 428 3.39 -31.70 29.42
CA TYR A 428 2.34 -32.45 30.10
C TYR A 428 2.84 -33.06 31.40
N ARG A 429 1.94 -33.17 32.38
CA ARG A 429 2.21 -33.89 33.62
C ARG A 429 0.97 -34.64 34.07
N VAL A 430 1.18 -35.66 34.88
CA VAL A 430 0.11 -36.55 35.35
C VAL A 430 0.07 -36.62 36.87
N HIS A 431 -1.13 -36.81 37.41
CA HIS A 431 -1.35 -37.17 38.80
C HIS A 431 -1.40 -38.69 38.90
N ALA A 432 -0.39 -39.30 39.51
CA ALA A 432 -0.28 -40.75 39.66
C ALA A 432 -0.63 -41.18 41.09
N GLN A 433 -1.28 -42.33 41.21
CA GLN A 433 -1.59 -42.96 42.51
C GLN A 433 -0.33 -43.05 43.37
N ASN A 434 -0.45 -42.70 44.65
CA ASN A 434 0.61 -42.67 45.67
C ASN A 434 1.74 -41.65 45.45
N PHE A 435 1.87 -41.05 44.26
CA PHE A 435 2.90 -40.05 43.96
C PHE A 435 2.37 -38.61 43.91
N GLY A 436 1.07 -38.45 43.64
CA GLY A 436 0.47 -37.15 43.38
C GLY A 436 0.84 -36.64 41.99
N TRP A 437 0.88 -35.31 41.81
CA TRP A 437 1.39 -34.69 40.60
C TRP A 437 2.90 -34.94 40.45
N LEU A 438 3.28 -35.51 39.30
CA LEU A 438 4.67 -35.68 38.88
C LEU A 438 5.21 -34.41 38.19
N GLY A 439 6.49 -34.43 37.83
CA GLY A 439 7.11 -33.38 37.02
C GLY A 439 6.50 -33.25 35.61
N TRP A 440 6.86 -32.17 34.92
CA TRP A 440 6.47 -31.95 33.53
C TRP A 440 7.39 -32.71 32.58
N ALA A 441 6.79 -33.51 31.71
CA ALA A 441 7.43 -34.06 30.52
C ALA A 441 7.27 -33.08 29.35
N LYS A 442 8.25 -33.08 28.45
CA LYS A 442 8.26 -32.23 27.26
C LYS A 442 8.46 -33.06 26.00
N ASN A 443 7.75 -32.72 24.91
CA ASN A 443 8.06 -33.14 23.53
C ASN A 443 8.54 -34.60 23.36
N GLY A 444 7.71 -35.55 23.76
CA GLY A 444 7.98 -36.98 23.58
C GLY A 444 8.66 -37.63 24.78
N GLU A 445 8.98 -36.90 25.84
CA GLU A 445 9.38 -37.50 27.13
C GLU A 445 8.23 -38.30 27.76
N GLU A 446 8.52 -39.32 28.54
CA GLU A 446 7.45 -40.10 29.17
C GLU A 446 6.92 -39.36 30.41
N ALA A 447 5.63 -39.54 30.73
CA ALA A 447 5.02 -39.02 31.95
C ALA A 447 4.17 -40.08 32.64
N GLY A 448 4.47 -40.40 33.90
CA GLY A 448 3.73 -41.40 34.68
C GLY A 448 4.61 -42.46 35.34
N THR A 449 4.04 -43.63 35.56
CA THR A 449 4.60 -44.69 36.41
C THR A 449 4.58 -46.06 35.73
N ALA A 450 4.97 -46.14 34.45
CA ALA A 450 4.94 -47.40 33.71
C ALA A 450 5.80 -48.46 34.41
N GLY A 451 5.29 -49.69 34.53
CA GLY A 451 5.96 -50.79 35.23
C GLY A 451 5.69 -50.88 36.75
N TYR A 452 5.23 -49.81 37.40
CA TYR A 452 4.84 -49.83 38.82
C TYR A 452 3.39 -50.24 39.08
N SER A 453 2.57 -50.37 38.03
CA SER A 453 1.13 -50.70 38.15
C SER A 453 0.27 -49.65 38.88
N TYR A 454 0.73 -48.40 38.99
CA TYR A 454 -0.06 -47.30 39.55
C TYR A 454 -0.89 -46.60 38.48
N ARG A 455 -2.14 -46.28 38.82
CA ARG A 455 -3.06 -45.57 37.91
C ARG A 455 -2.70 -44.10 37.79
N LEU A 456 -2.91 -43.55 36.60
CA LEU A 456 -3.10 -42.12 36.43
C LEU A 456 -4.53 -41.75 36.86
N GLU A 457 -4.68 -40.62 37.53
CA GLU A 457 -5.98 -40.09 37.99
C GLU A 457 -6.35 -38.79 37.26
N ALA A 458 -5.36 -37.96 36.94
CA ALA A 458 -5.53 -36.71 36.20
C ALA A 458 -4.32 -36.34 35.34
N ILE A 459 -4.52 -35.39 34.42
CA ILE A 459 -3.51 -34.86 33.52
C ILE A 459 -3.68 -33.35 33.30
N GLN A 460 -2.57 -32.66 33.06
CA GLN A 460 -2.52 -31.31 32.50
C GLN A 460 -1.65 -31.32 31.24
N VAL A 461 -2.08 -30.61 30.20
CA VAL A 461 -1.35 -30.46 28.94
C VAL A 461 -1.38 -28.99 28.56
N VAL A 462 -0.23 -28.43 28.20
CA VAL A 462 -0.13 -27.06 27.72
C VAL A 462 0.81 -27.00 26.52
N MET A 463 0.46 -26.18 25.54
CA MET A 463 1.36 -25.81 24.46
C MET A 463 1.84 -24.38 24.69
N VAL A 464 3.13 -24.15 24.47
CA VAL A 464 3.75 -22.83 24.63
C VAL A 464 4.67 -22.55 23.44
N PRO A 465 4.89 -21.28 23.06
CA PRO A 465 5.86 -20.94 22.02
C PRO A 465 7.23 -21.55 22.34
N LYS A 466 7.91 -22.02 21.29
CA LYS A 466 9.21 -22.65 21.44
C LYS A 466 10.23 -21.67 22.00
N GLY A 467 11.05 -22.14 22.93
CA GLY A 467 11.99 -21.29 23.65
C GLY A 467 11.39 -20.55 24.85
N THR A 468 10.11 -20.79 25.19
CA THR A 468 9.56 -20.37 26.49
C THR A 468 10.32 -21.12 27.59
N GLU A 469 11.09 -20.38 28.41
CA GLU A 469 11.79 -20.94 29.56
C GLU A 469 10.79 -21.38 30.63
N ASN A 470 10.88 -22.65 31.01
CA ASN A 470 10.23 -23.32 32.14
C ASN A 470 8.99 -22.58 32.67
N PRO A 471 7.82 -22.70 32.01
CA PRO A 471 6.67 -21.89 32.35
C PRO A 471 6.31 -22.18 33.80
N GLN A 472 6.34 -21.15 34.64
CA GLN A 472 5.77 -21.19 35.97
C GLN A 472 4.24 -21.24 35.79
N LEU A 473 3.74 -22.40 35.38
CA LEU A 473 2.35 -22.62 35.05
C LEU A 473 1.51 -22.43 36.33
N PRO A 474 0.32 -21.82 36.25
CA PRO A 474 -0.45 -21.47 37.43
C PRO A 474 -0.71 -22.67 38.34
N GLY A 475 -0.43 -22.51 39.65
CA GLY A 475 -1.11 -23.27 40.70
C GLY A 475 -0.34 -24.33 41.48
N VAL A 476 0.90 -24.73 41.18
CA VAL A 476 1.66 -25.62 42.08
C VAL A 476 3.17 -25.40 41.96
N ALA A 477 3.87 -25.35 43.10
CA ALA A 477 5.33 -25.32 43.22
C ALA A 477 6.03 -26.24 42.21
N SER A 478 7.18 -25.81 41.70
CA SER A 478 8.06 -26.62 40.84
C SER A 478 8.18 -28.03 41.43
N ALA A 479 7.53 -29.01 40.80
CA ALA A 479 7.61 -30.37 41.27
C ALA A 479 9.05 -30.82 41.04
N THR A 480 9.84 -30.92 42.11
CA THR A 480 11.20 -31.48 42.13
C THR A 480 11.20 -33.00 41.93
N LYS A 481 10.11 -33.56 41.37
CA LYS A 481 9.91 -34.99 41.10
C LYS A 481 10.10 -35.22 39.60
N GLU A 482 10.69 -36.35 39.26
CA GLU A 482 10.81 -36.80 37.86
C GLU A 482 9.41 -36.89 37.21
N ALA A 483 9.34 -36.55 35.91
CA ALA A 483 8.09 -36.65 35.14
C ALA A 483 7.66 -38.11 34.92
N PHE A 484 8.64 -39.02 34.87
CA PHE A 484 8.45 -40.45 34.66
C PHE A 484 9.24 -41.26 35.67
N ILE A 485 8.61 -42.29 36.20
CA ILE A 485 9.20 -43.18 37.20
C ILE A 485 9.00 -44.61 36.70
N GLN A 486 10.09 -45.34 36.47
CA GLN A 486 10.08 -46.71 35.95
C GLN A 486 10.80 -47.67 36.90
N LYS A 487 10.27 -48.89 37.01
CA LYS A 487 10.80 -49.95 37.88
C LYS A 487 11.89 -50.76 37.19
#